data_AF-A0A267MQ32-F1
#
_entry.id   AF-A0A267MQ32-F1
#
_cell.length_a   1.000
_cell.length_b   1.000
_cell.length_c   1.000
_cell.angle_alpha   90.00
_cell.angle_beta   90.00
_cell.angle_gamma   90.00
#
_symmetry.space_group_name_H-M   'P 1'
#
loop_
_entity.id
_entity.type
_entity.pdbx_description
1 polymer ?
#
loop_
_entity_poly.entity_id
_entity_poly.type
_entity_poly.pdbx_seq_one_letter_code
_entity_poly.pdbx_strand_id
1 'polypeptide(L)'
;MSNLPYPTTIKFYHDDPNLTVRFVKNIVPLFSNIKEFEVYRDEKQSPYIDEESNKVYRFVLKDDKDNELWLNTICGYSGTGPYSTQKILNIFGLKNDYKIEEKSYISESNLTPIHQINLLISKCEKDRFNDKENTNHYFWLNANFTYASQLYNTRKLLESFGYFTPAKSYAQFYDIEIPFNLQKFDKHDNYADFTINNVFFFNNELNDLPISTLETILKEIIQNNGGSVEILRL
;
A
#
# COMPACT_ATOMS: atom_id res chain seq x y z
N MET A 1 -2.62 36.91 5.06
CA MET A 1 -3.84 36.45 5.75
C MET A 1 -3.78 34.93 5.80
N SER A 2 -3.51 34.40 6.98
CA SER A 2 -3.24 33.00 7.27
C SER A 2 -4.53 32.27 7.65
N ASN A 3 -4.99 31.35 6.80
CA ASN A 3 -5.98 30.34 7.15
C ASN A 3 -5.33 28.98 6.93
N LEU A 4 -4.52 28.53 7.89
CA LEU A 4 -4.27 27.10 8.02
C LEU A 4 -5.55 26.51 8.62
N PRO A 5 -6.18 25.49 8.00
CA PRO A 5 -7.38 24.89 8.56
C PRO A 5 -7.02 24.25 9.90
N TYR A 6 -7.95 24.30 10.85
CA TYR A 6 -7.85 23.58 12.12
C TYR A 6 -7.58 22.08 11.87
N PRO A 7 -6.93 21.37 12.83
CA PRO A 7 -6.82 19.92 12.81
C PRO A 7 -8.17 19.31 12.43
N THR A 8 -8.21 18.56 11.33
CA THR A 8 -9.46 17.96 10.86
C THR A 8 -9.55 16.55 11.42
N THR A 9 -10.53 16.32 12.28
CA THR A 9 -10.88 14.97 12.75
C THR A 9 -11.94 14.38 11.83
N ILE A 10 -11.59 13.30 11.13
CA ILE A 10 -12.54 12.49 10.37
C ILE A 10 -12.88 11.26 11.19
N LYS A 11 -14.15 11.09 11.52
CA LYS A 11 -14.65 9.95 12.29
C LYS A 11 -15.45 9.02 11.38
N PHE A 12 -15.14 7.72 11.42
CA PHE A 12 -15.92 6.70 10.72
C PHE A 12 -16.13 5.48 11.60
N TYR A 13 -17.40 5.20 11.88
CA TYR A 13 -17.80 4.07 12.70
C TYR A 13 -18.63 3.10 11.88
N HIS A 14 -18.11 1.89 11.71
CA HIS A 14 -18.82 0.78 11.10
C HIS A 14 -18.31 -0.54 11.68
N ASP A 15 -19.21 -1.51 11.89
CA ASP A 15 -18.84 -2.81 12.47
C ASP A 15 -18.24 -3.76 11.42
N ASP A 16 -18.60 -3.62 10.14
CA ASP A 16 -17.95 -4.33 9.04
C ASP A 16 -16.54 -3.77 8.74
N PRO A 17 -15.47 -4.53 9.01
CA PRO A 17 -14.10 -4.10 8.75
C PRO A 17 -13.79 -3.82 7.28
N ASN A 18 -14.47 -4.49 6.34
CA ASN A 18 -14.25 -4.26 4.90
C ASN A 18 -14.77 -2.90 4.46
N LEU A 19 -15.89 -2.45 5.04
CA LEU A 19 -16.41 -1.11 4.78
C LEU A 19 -15.50 -0.04 5.37
N THR A 20 -14.89 -0.29 6.53
CA THR A 20 -13.85 0.60 7.09
C THR A 20 -12.63 0.69 6.18
N VAL A 21 -12.10 -0.44 5.69
CA VAL A 21 -10.97 -0.43 4.73
C VAL A 21 -11.34 0.31 3.43
N ARG A 22 -12.56 0.09 2.91
CA ARG A 22 -13.05 0.77 1.70
C ARG A 22 -13.19 2.28 1.92
N PHE A 23 -13.72 2.68 3.08
CA PHE A 23 -13.80 4.07 3.48
C PHE A 23 -12.40 4.70 3.49
N VAL A 24 -11.45 4.08 4.19
CA VAL A 24 -10.05 4.55 4.25
C VAL A 24 -9.46 4.72 2.86
N LYS A 25 -9.62 3.73 1.96
CA LYS A 25 -9.17 3.79 0.56
C LYS A 25 -9.71 5.01 -0.21
N ASN A 26 -10.88 5.53 0.16
CA ASN A 26 -11.48 6.70 -0.49
C ASN A 26 -11.01 8.03 0.12
N ILE A 27 -10.57 8.04 1.37
CA ILE A 27 -10.14 9.25 2.09
C ILE A 27 -8.63 9.41 2.18
N VAL A 28 -7.82 8.43 1.75
CA VAL A 28 -6.34 8.54 1.70
C VAL A 28 -5.86 9.89 1.15
N PRO A 29 -6.45 10.46 0.07
CA PRO A 29 -6.01 11.76 -0.46
C PRO A 29 -6.14 12.94 0.50
N LEU A 30 -6.92 12.82 1.58
CA LEU A 30 -7.12 13.87 2.58
C LEU A 30 -6.02 13.91 3.63
N PHE A 31 -5.20 12.88 3.73
CA PHE A 31 -4.17 12.74 4.77
C PHE A 31 -2.77 12.87 4.18
N SER A 32 -1.87 13.48 4.96
CA SER A 32 -0.44 13.44 4.71
C SER A 32 0.18 12.19 5.35
N ASN A 33 1.45 12.24 5.75
CA ASN A 33 2.13 11.08 6.30
C ASN A 33 1.68 10.81 7.73
N ILE A 34 1.14 9.61 7.99
CA ILE A 34 0.80 9.17 9.34
C ILE A 34 2.06 9.11 10.19
N LYS A 35 2.08 9.84 11.31
CA LYS A 35 3.18 9.91 12.26
C LYS A 35 2.91 9.19 13.56
N GLU A 36 1.64 9.00 13.90
CA GLU A 36 1.24 8.36 15.14
C GLU A 36 0.01 7.51 14.90
N PHE A 37 -0.13 6.44 15.68
CA PHE A 37 -1.39 5.72 15.77
C PHE A 37 -1.57 5.08 17.14
N GLU A 38 -2.83 4.88 17.49
CA GLU A 38 -3.24 4.14 18.68
C GLU A 38 -4.29 3.09 18.34
N VAL A 39 -4.16 1.88 18.90
CA VAL A 39 -5.12 0.79 18.72
C VAL A 39 -5.48 0.22 20.08
N TYR A 40 -6.79 0.11 20.35
CA TYR A 40 -7.36 -0.46 21.57
C TYR A 40 -8.15 -1.73 21.25
N ARG A 41 -7.76 -2.84 21.88
CA ARG A 41 -8.46 -4.12 21.72
C ARG A 41 -9.76 -4.20 22.52
N ASP A 42 -9.88 -3.46 23.60
CA ASP A 42 -11.12 -3.35 24.37
C ASP A 42 -11.67 -1.93 24.20
N GLU A 43 -12.95 -1.81 23.85
CA GLU A 43 -13.63 -0.51 23.75
C GLU A 43 -13.59 0.24 25.09
N LYS A 44 -13.64 -0.48 26.21
CA LYS A 44 -13.62 0.12 27.56
C LYS A 44 -12.29 0.79 27.90
N GLN A 45 -11.23 0.46 27.16
CA GLN A 45 -9.90 1.04 27.33
C GLN A 45 -9.68 2.24 26.42
N SER A 46 -10.52 2.45 25.41
CA SER A 46 -10.35 3.55 24.48
C SER A 46 -10.87 4.86 25.08
N PRO A 47 -10.05 5.93 25.10
CA PRO A 47 -10.52 7.26 25.49
C PRO A 47 -11.27 7.98 24.36
N TYR A 48 -11.31 7.42 23.15
CA TYR A 48 -11.85 8.07 21.96
C TYR A 48 -13.35 7.82 21.83
N ILE A 49 -14.15 8.65 22.51
CA ILE A 49 -15.61 8.58 22.50
C ILE A 49 -16.17 9.81 21.79
N ASP A 50 -17.12 9.59 20.89
CA ASP A 50 -17.89 10.66 20.27
C ASP A 50 -19.14 10.96 21.09
N GLU A 51 -19.16 12.09 21.78
CA GLU A 51 -20.19 12.45 22.77
C GLU A 51 -21.60 12.53 22.15
N GLU A 52 -21.71 12.96 20.89
CA GLU A 52 -23.00 13.08 20.21
C GLU A 52 -23.64 11.73 19.88
N SER A 53 -22.81 10.77 19.44
CA SER A 53 -23.28 9.46 18.99
C SER A 53 -23.09 8.35 20.02
N ASN A 54 -22.39 8.64 21.12
CA ASN A 54 -21.94 7.70 22.14
C ASN A 54 -21.16 6.50 21.56
N LYS A 55 -20.46 6.73 20.44
CA LYS A 55 -19.67 5.70 19.73
C LYS A 55 -18.22 5.73 20.20
N VAL A 56 -17.67 4.55 20.44
CA VAL A 56 -16.28 4.37 20.86
C VAL A 56 -15.42 3.99 19.65
N TYR A 57 -14.37 4.76 19.40
CA TYR A 57 -13.40 4.51 18.34
C TYR A 57 -12.20 3.79 18.93
N ARG A 58 -11.64 2.84 18.18
CA ARG A 58 -10.63 1.92 18.72
C ARG A 58 -9.33 1.96 17.95
N PHE A 59 -9.30 2.68 16.84
CA PHE A 59 -8.12 2.87 16.03
C PHE A 59 -8.05 4.31 15.57
N VAL A 60 -7.03 5.01 16.04
CA VAL A 60 -6.80 6.42 15.72
C VAL A 60 -5.48 6.54 14.99
N LEU A 61 -5.48 7.27 13.88
CA LEU A 61 -4.29 7.63 13.12
C LEU A 61 -4.15 9.14 13.12
N LYS A 62 -2.92 9.64 13.22
CA LYS A 62 -2.62 11.06 13.16
C LYS A 62 -1.52 11.34 12.14
N ASP A 63 -1.75 12.32 11.26
CA ASP A 63 -0.78 12.73 10.24
C ASP A 63 0.18 13.85 10.72
N ASP A 64 1.19 14.16 9.91
CA ASP A 64 2.17 15.22 10.18
C ASP A 64 1.61 16.66 10.12
N LYS A 65 0.31 16.81 9.88
CA LYS A 65 -0.43 18.08 9.93
C LYS A 65 -1.47 18.10 11.07
N ASP A 66 -1.34 17.17 12.01
CA ASP A 66 -2.24 16.99 13.13
C ASP A 66 -3.69 16.62 12.75
N ASN A 67 -3.96 16.18 11.51
CA ASN A 67 -5.28 15.63 11.17
C ASN A 67 -5.42 14.24 11.79
N GLU A 68 -6.64 13.93 12.22
CA GLU A 68 -6.94 12.67 12.89
C GLU A 68 -7.98 11.87 12.12
N LEU A 69 -7.78 10.56 12.09
CA LEU A 69 -8.72 9.59 11.56
C LEU A 69 -9.12 8.62 12.66
N TRP A 70 -10.38 8.71 13.09
CA TRP A 70 -10.92 7.85 14.14
C TRP A 70 -11.76 6.75 13.49
N LEU A 71 -11.38 5.51 13.74
CA LEU A 71 -11.99 4.33 13.15
C LEU A 71 -12.48 3.38 14.24
N ASN A 72 -13.64 2.77 13.99
CA ASN A 72 -13.95 1.51 14.63
C ASN A 72 -13.34 0.38 13.78
N THR A 73 -12.36 -0.33 14.35
CA THR A 73 -11.86 -1.59 13.78
C THR A 73 -11.93 -2.66 14.84
N ILE A 74 -12.70 -3.71 14.58
CA ILE A 74 -12.77 -4.88 15.47
C ILE A 74 -11.39 -5.53 15.50
N CYS A 75 -10.74 -5.62 16.65
CA CYS A 75 -9.50 -6.37 16.82
C CYS A 75 -9.82 -7.78 17.38
N GLY A 76 -10.26 -8.70 16.50
CA GLY A 76 -10.70 -10.06 16.85
C GLY A 76 -12.12 -10.06 17.46
N TYR A 77 -13.07 -10.86 17.02
CA TYR A 77 -13.07 -12.32 16.89
C TYR A 77 -13.74 -12.80 15.59
N SER A 78 -13.46 -14.04 15.17
CA SER A 78 -13.87 -14.71 13.90
C SER A 78 -13.17 -14.24 12.61
N GLY A 79 -11.86 -13.99 12.66
CA GLY A 79 -10.98 -14.13 11.48
C GLY A 79 -10.67 -12.88 10.64
N THR A 80 -11.33 -11.74 10.84
CA THR A 80 -11.22 -10.56 9.93
C THR A 80 -10.68 -9.27 10.57
N GLY A 81 -10.60 -9.21 11.90
CA GLY A 81 -10.33 -7.99 12.64
C GLY A 81 -8.90 -7.42 12.54
N PRO A 82 -7.86 -8.18 12.98
CA PRO A 82 -6.46 -7.77 12.85
C PRO A 82 -6.05 -7.51 11.40
N TYR A 83 -6.69 -8.23 10.49
CA TYR A 83 -6.54 -8.08 9.05
C TYR A 83 -6.92 -6.67 8.57
N SER A 84 -7.96 -6.05 9.14
CA SER A 84 -8.40 -4.70 8.74
C SER A 84 -7.48 -3.58 9.22
N THR A 85 -7.05 -3.61 10.49
CA THR A 85 -6.08 -2.66 11.04
C THR A 85 -4.77 -2.74 10.27
N GLN A 86 -4.25 -3.96 10.05
CA GLN A 86 -3.01 -4.15 9.29
C GLN A 86 -3.15 -3.68 7.83
N LYS A 87 -4.31 -3.88 7.19
CA LYS A 87 -4.59 -3.34 5.84
C LYS A 87 -4.56 -1.82 5.82
N ILE A 88 -5.18 -1.17 6.80
CA ILE A 88 -5.22 0.29 6.88
C ILE A 88 -3.82 0.86 7.13
N LEU A 89 -3.05 0.28 8.05
CA LEU A 89 -1.65 0.63 8.25
C LEU A 89 -0.85 0.49 6.95
N ASN A 90 -1.05 -0.61 6.22
CA ASN A 90 -0.42 -0.84 4.93
C ASN A 90 -0.82 0.16 3.84
N ILE A 91 -2.08 0.62 3.82
CA ILE A 91 -2.56 1.68 2.92
C ILE A 91 -1.75 2.96 3.17
N PHE A 92 -1.47 3.28 4.43
CA PHE A 92 -0.69 4.45 4.83
C PHE A 92 0.83 4.21 4.85
N GLY A 93 1.33 3.12 4.26
CA GLY A 93 2.78 2.86 4.18
C GLY A 93 3.44 2.44 5.50
N LEU A 94 2.67 2.09 6.53
CA LEU A 94 3.16 1.60 7.82
C LEU A 94 3.35 0.08 7.76
N LYS A 95 4.60 -0.35 7.50
CA LYS A 95 4.94 -1.73 7.11
C LYS A 95 5.52 -2.61 8.25
N ASN A 96 5.77 -2.05 9.43
CA ASN A 96 6.39 -2.79 10.53
C ASN A 96 5.45 -3.85 11.13
N ASP A 97 6.03 -4.85 11.81
CA ASP A 97 5.28 -5.76 12.66
C ASP A 97 4.92 -5.11 13.99
N TYR A 98 3.74 -4.51 14.07
CA TYR A 98 3.27 -3.87 15.30
C TYR A 98 2.68 -4.84 16.32
N LYS A 99 2.64 -6.15 16.03
CA LYS A 99 2.08 -7.19 16.92
C LYS A 99 0.60 -6.95 17.28
N ILE A 100 -0.18 -6.53 16.28
CA ILE A 100 -1.61 -6.16 16.39
C ILE A 100 -2.47 -7.29 16.96
N GLU A 101 -2.11 -8.54 16.68
CA GLU A 101 -2.83 -9.73 17.17
C GLU A 101 -2.51 -10.07 18.64
N GLU A 102 -1.34 -9.65 19.11
CA GLU A 102 -0.79 -10.06 20.41
C GLU A 102 -1.07 -9.02 21.50
N LYS A 103 -1.02 -7.73 21.17
CA LYS A 103 -1.12 -6.63 22.14
C LYS A 103 -2.58 -6.21 22.36
N SER A 104 -2.93 -5.89 23.61
CA SER A 104 -4.24 -5.31 23.96
C SER A 104 -4.34 -3.81 23.68
N TYR A 105 -3.20 -3.13 23.69
CA TYR A 105 -3.06 -1.71 23.37
C TYR A 105 -1.75 -1.49 22.62
N ILE A 106 -1.79 -0.65 21.60
CA ILE A 106 -0.63 -0.23 20.82
C ILE A 106 -0.68 1.28 20.70
N SER A 107 0.45 1.93 20.98
CA SER A 107 0.68 3.34 20.67
C SER A 107 2.06 3.46 20.06
N GLU A 108 2.10 4.02 18.86
CA GLU A 108 3.32 4.20 18.10
C GLU A 108 3.40 5.66 17.66
N SER A 109 4.60 6.23 17.73
CA SER A 109 4.88 7.63 17.37
C SER A 109 6.18 7.72 16.57
N ASN A 110 6.45 8.90 16.01
CA ASN A 110 7.62 9.15 15.16
C ASN A 110 7.70 8.19 13.95
N LEU A 111 6.53 7.81 13.41
CA LEU A 111 6.44 6.87 12.31
C LEU A 111 7.02 7.45 11.02
N THR A 112 7.61 6.57 10.23
CA THR A 112 8.14 6.90 8.90
C THR A 112 7.48 5.99 7.87
N PRO A 113 6.34 6.42 7.30
CA PRO A 113 5.69 5.71 6.21
C PRO A 113 6.63 5.44 5.02
N ILE A 114 6.45 4.29 4.39
CA ILE A 114 7.14 3.90 3.17
C ILE A 114 6.13 3.85 2.04
N HIS A 115 6.26 4.78 1.09
CA HIS A 115 5.44 4.84 -0.12
C HIS A 115 6.31 4.51 -1.33
N GLN A 116 6.63 3.23 -1.48
CA GLN A 116 7.49 2.72 -2.53
C GLN A 116 6.81 1.58 -3.29
N ILE A 117 7.08 1.49 -4.59
CA ILE A 117 6.77 0.31 -5.41
C ILE A 117 7.92 0.03 -6.37
N ASN A 118 8.35 -1.23 -6.38
CA ASN A 118 9.41 -1.74 -7.25
C ASN A 118 8.80 -2.74 -8.22
N LEU A 119 9.09 -2.57 -9.50
CA LEU A 119 8.50 -3.36 -10.58
C LEU A 119 9.61 -4.01 -11.40
N LEU A 120 9.65 -5.34 -11.42
CA LEU A 120 10.38 -6.08 -12.44
C LEU A 120 9.52 -6.15 -13.69
N ILE A 121 9.90 -5.37 -14.69
CA ILE A 121 9.15 -5.26 -15.94
C ILE A 121 9.38 -6.49 -16.78
N SER A 122 8.29 -7.19 -17.09
CA SER A 122 8.31 -8.50 -17.74
C SER A 122 7.27 -8.58 -18.87
N LYS A 123 7.56 -9.41 -19.87
CA LYS A 123 6.60 -9.76 -20.93
C LYS A 123 6.51 -11.27 -21.06
N CYS A 124 5.31 -11.74 -21.34
CA CYS A 124 5.09 -13.11 -21.79
C CYS A 124 5.07 -13.11 -23.31
N GLU A 125 6.05 -13.78 -23.90
CA GLU A 125 6.08 -14.06 -25.33
C GLU A 125 5.54 -15.48 -25.53
N LYS A 126 4.53 -15.62 -26.40
CA LYS A 126 4.11 -16.95 -26.86
C LYS A 126 5.17 -17.47 -27.80
N ASP A 127 5.78 -18.60 -27.47
CA ASP A 127 6.57 -19.34 -28.43
C ASP A 127 5.64 -19.75 -29.59
N ARG A 128 5.94 -19.29 -30.81
CA ARG A 128 5.10 -19.57 -31.99
C ARG A 128 5.13 -21.05 -32.37
N PHE A 129 6.05 -21.83 -31.79
CA PHE A 129 6.30 -23.23 -32.14
C PHE A 129 5.98 -24.21 -31.02
N ASN A 130 5.80 -23.74 -29.77
CA ASN A 130 5.38 -24.56 -28.63
C ASN A 130 4.36 -23.78 -27.79
N ASP A 131 3.36 -24.45 -27.20
CA ASP A 131 2.43 -23.84 -26.22
C ASP A 131 3.11 -23.41 -24.89
N LYS A 132 4.43 -23.18 -24.89
CA LYS A 132 5.19 -22.66 -23.75
C LYS A 132 5.22 -21.14 -23.83
N GLU A 133 4.71 -20.50 -22.78
CA GLU A 133 4.93 -19.07 -22.56
C GLU A 133 6.35 -18.87 -22.04
N ASN A 134 7.16 -18.11 -22.77
CA ASN A 134 8.47 -17.67 -22.30
C ASN A 134 8.31 -16.29 -21.68
N THR A 135 8.69 -16.15 -20.41
CA THR A 135 8.74 -14.85 -19.76
C THR A 135 10.12 -14.24 -19.92
N ASN A 136 10.17 -13.04 -20.50
CA ASN A 136 11.37 -12.22 -20.56
C ASN A 136 11.29 -11.12 -19.50
N HIS A 137 12.37 -10.95 -18.75
CA HIS A 137 12.55 -9.88 -17.76
C HIS A 137 13.49 -8.83 -18.33
N TYR A 138 13.15 -7.54 -18.20
CA TYR A 138 13.88 -6.47 -18.91
C TYR A 138 14.65 -5.55 -17.96
N PHE A 139 13.98 -4.99 -16.96
CA PHE A 139 14.60 -4.06 -16.00
C PHE A 139 13.76 -3.94 -14.74
N TRP A 140 14.40 -3.51 -13.67
CA TRP A 140 13.72 -3.06 -12.45
C TRP A 140 13.44 -1.56 -12.54
N LEU A 141 12.21 -1.19 -12.18
CA LEU A 141 11.79 0.18 -11.97
C LEU A 141 11.53 0.37 -10.48
N ASN A 142 12.21 1.32 -9.85
CA ASN A 142 12.00 1.71 -8.46
C ASN A 142 11.29 3.06 -8.42
N ALA A 143 10.12 3.11 -7.80
CA ALA A 143 9.31 4.31 -7.69
C ALA A 143 9.05 4.69 -6.22
N ASN A 144 9.28 5.96 -5.89
CA ASN A 144 9.07 6.50 -4.54
C ASN A 144 8.10 7.67 -4.58
N PHE A 145 7.26 7.77 -3.57
CA PHE A 145 6.23 8.80 -3.44
C PHE A 145 6.31 9.50 -2.09
N THR A 146 5.84 10.74 -2.03
CA THR A 146 5.78 11.51 -0.79
C THR A 146 4.60 11.09 0.07
N TYR A 147 3.47 10.74 -0.55
CA TYR A 147 2.21 10.43 0.12
C TYR A 147 1.61 9.10 -0.34
N ALA A 148 0.86 8.45 0.56
CA ALA A 148 0.14 7.20 0.30
C ALA A 148 -0.84 7.33 -0.88
N SER A 149 -1.50 8.48 -1.02
CA SER A 149 -2.47 8.74 -2.09
C SER A 149 -1.85 8.71 -3.48
N GLN A 150 -0.61 9.20 -3.61
CA GLN A 150 0.14 9.19 -4.87
C GLN A 150 0.49 7.76 -5.29
N LEU A 151 1.01 6.96 -4.36
CA LEU A 151 1.28 5.53 -4.59
C LEU A 151 0.00 4.78 -4.97
N TYR A 152 -1.09 5.00 -4.22
CA TYR A 152 -2.36 4.32 -4.45
C TYR A 152 -2.96 4.65 -5.83
N ASN A 153 -2.97 5.92 -6.22
CA ASN A 153 -3.46 6.34 -7.53
C ASN A 153 -2.58 5.80 -8.67
N THR A 154 -1.26 5.82 -8.49
CA THR A 154 -0.32 5.28 -9.46
C THR A 154 -0.56 3.78 -9.67
N ARG A 155 -0.70 3.02 -8.58
CA ARG A 155 -0.96 1.58 -8.66
C ARG A 155 -2.26 1.30 -9.42
N LYS A 156 -3.35 2.00 -9.08
CA LYS A 156 -4.63 1.86 -9.80
C LYS A 156 -4.51 2.14 -11.29
N LEU A 157 -3.73 3.14 -11.68
CA LEU A 157 -3.52 3.44 -13.09
C LEU A 157 -2.69 2.35 -13.77
N LEU A 158 -1.61 1.88 -13.14
CA LEU A 158 -0.81 0.77 -13.66
C LEU A 158 -1.62 -0.53 -13.81
N GLU A 159 -2.58 -0.79 -12.91
CA GLU A 159 -3.52 -1.93 -13.00
C GLU A 159 -4.39 -1.88 -14.28
N SER A 160 -4.54 -0.72 -14.94
CA SER A 160 -5.22 -0.66 -16.25
C SER A 160 -4.32 -1.03 -17.43
N PHE A 161 -2.99 -1.09 -17.22
CA PHE A 161 -2.00 -1.46 -18.24
C PHE A 161 -1.47 -2.88 -18.07
N GLY A 162 -1.73 -3.51 -16.93
CA GLY A 162 -1.13 -4.79 -16.59
C GLY A 162 -1.53 -5.29 -15.22
N TYR A 163 -0.82 -6.32 -14.76
CA TYR A 163 -1.07 -6.93 -13.46
C TYR A 163 0.23 -7.12 -12.67
N PHE A 164 0.07 -7.17 -11.35
CA PHE A 164 1.15 -7.27 -10.38
C PHE A 164 1.19 -8.69 -9.82
N THR A 165 2.40 -9.23 -9.68
CA THR A 165 2.65 -10.44 -8.91
C THR A 165 3.73 -10.15 -7.88
N PRO A 166 3.57 -10.48 -6.59
CA PRO A 166 4.63 -10.33 -5.60
C PRO A 166 5.93 -11.01 -6.05
N ALA A 167 7.04 -10.26 -6.05
CA ALA A 167 8.30 -10.73 -6.60
C ALA A 167 8.84 -11.95 -5.85
N LYS A 168 8.71 -11.99 -4.53
CA LYS A 168 9.12 -13.14 -3.71
C LYS A 168 8.40 -14.43 -4.07
N SER A 169 7.08 -14.36 -4.27
CA SER A 169 6.29 -15.53 -4.70
C SER A 169 6.70 -15.99 -6.09
N TYR A 170 7.02 -15.05 -6.99
CA TYR A 170 7.45 -15.37 -8.35
C TYR A 170 8.89 -15.93 -8.40
N ALA A 171 9.82 -15.33 -7.66
CA ALA A 171 11.24 -15.71 -7.64
C ALA A 171 11.45 -17.17 -7.19
N GLN A 172 10.59 -17.69 -6.31
CA GLN A 172 10.63 -19.10 -5.89
C GLN A 172 10.45 -20.09 -7.04
N PHE A 173 9.83 -19.68 -8.15
CA PHE A 173 9.56 -20.54 -9.30
C PHE A 173 10.47 -20.28 -10.50
N TYR A 174 11.09 -19.10 -10.59
CA TYR A 174 11.73 -18.61 -11.82
C TYR A 174 13.16 -18.07 -11.66
N ASP A 175 13.82 -18.34 -10.53
CA ASP A 175 15.24 -17.99 -10.27
C ASP A 175 15.58 -16.50 -10.52
N ILE A 176 14.71 -15.61 -10.02
CA ILE A 176 14.88 -14.17 -10.15
C ILE A 176 15.67 -13.63 -8.97
N GLU A 177 16.78 -12.96 -9.26
CA GLU A 177 17.53 -12.22 -8.25
C GLU A 177 16.88 -10.85 -7.98
N ILE A 178 16.46 -10.63 -6.73
CA ILE A 178 16.02 -9.32 -6.26
C ILE A 178 17.27 -8.53 -5.82
N PRO A 179 17.56 -7.38 -6.45
CA PRO A 179 18.71 -6.55 -6.10
C PRO A 179 18.80 -6.29 -4.59
N PHE A 180 20.00 -6.38 -4.01
CA PHE A 180 20.22 -6.28 -2.56
C PHE A 180 19.61 -5.02 -1.92
N ASN A 181 19.62 -3.89 -2.65
CA ASN A 181 19.01 -2.64 -2.20
C ASN A 181 17.47 -2.69 -2.09
N LEU A 182 16.80 -3.68 -2.72
CA LEU A 182 15.34 -3.84 -2.73
C LEU A 182 14.84 -4.90 -1.72
N GLN A 183 15.72 -5.70 -1.12
CA GLN A 183 15.35 -6.81 -0.20
C GLN A 183 14.81 -6.36 1.17
N LYS A 184 14.81 -5.05 1.45
CA LYS A 184 14.59 -4.50 2.81
C LYS A 184 13.18 -4.70 3.40
N PHE A 185 12.18 -5.11 2.62
CA PHE A 185 10.77 -4.96 3.02
C PHE A 185 9.89 -6.23 2.97
N ASP A 186 10.42 -7.39 2.60
CA ASP A 186 9.63 -8.62 2.32
C ASP A 186 9.37 -9.50 3.57
N LYS A 187 9.19 -8.88 4.76
CA LYS A 187 8.92 -9.63 6.00
C LYS A 187 7.44 -9.97 6.23
N HIS A 188 6.50 -9.26 5.57
CA HIS A 188 5.06 -9.45 5.75
C HIS A 188 4.28 -9.46 4.41
N ASP A 189 4.58 -10.41 3.53
CA ASP A 189 3.90 -10.59 2.23
C ASP A 189 2.49 -11.17 2.30
N ASN A 190 1.84 -11.16 3.47
CA ASN A 190 0.49 -11.71 3.63
C ASN A 190 -0.59 -10.89 2.87
N TYR A 191 -0.19 -9.80 2.18
CA TYR A 191 -1.07 -8.94 1.41
C TYR A 191 -0.45 -8.53 0.08
N ALA A 192 -0.73 -9.30 -0.98
CA ALA A 192 -0.24 -9.04 -2.33
C ALA A 192 -0.47 -7.58 -2.79
N ASP A 193 -1.62 -6.98 -2.43
CA ASP A 193 -2.00 -5.60 -2.75
C ASP A 193 -1.04 -4.52 -2.22
N PHE A 194 -0.24 -4.85 -1.20
CA PHE A 194 0.60 -3.89 -0.48
C PHE A 194 2.09 -4.22 -0.54
N THR A 195 2.46 -5.19 -1.36
CA THR A 195 3.85 -5.59 -1.59
C THR A 195 4.60 -4.47 -2.31
N ILE A 196 5.82 -4.21 -1.85
CA ILE A 196 6.70 -3.21 -2.46
C ILE A 196 7.34 -3.80 -3.71
N ASN A 197 7.88 -5.02 -3.62
CA ASN A 197 8.55 -5.70 -4.72
C ASN A 197 7.56 -6.55 -5.53
N ASN A 198 7.37 -6.18 -6.80
CA ASN A 198 6.43 -6.83 -7.70
C ASN A 198 7.11 -7.17 -9.04
N VAL A 199 6.70 -8.26 -9.67
CA VAL A 199 6.80 -8.46 -11.11
C VAL A 199 5.58 -7.82 -11.75
N PHE A 200 5.80 -7.00 -12.77
CA PHE A 200 4.74 -6.34 -13.51
C PHE A 200 4.70 -6.86 -14.94
N PHE A 201 3.53 -7.37 -15.33
CA PHE A 201 3.26 -7.88 -16.66
C PHE A 201 2.28 -6.94 -17.35
N PHE A 202 2.60 -6.53 -18.56
CA PHE A 202 1.66 -5.78 -19.38
C PHE A 202 0.52 -6.66 -19.89
N ASN A 203 -0.62 -6.03 -20.14
CA ASN A 203 -1.72 -6.66 -20.86
C ASN A 203 -1.26 -7.08 -22.27
N ASN A 204 -1.86 -8.14 -22.80
CA ASN A 204 -1.43 -8.76 -24.05
C ASN A 204 -1.42 -7.78 -25.24
N GLU A 205 -2.33 -6.81 -25.24
CA GLU A 205 -2.45 -5.77 -26.27
C GLU A 205 -1.23 -4.83 -26.30
N LEU A 206 -0.43 -4.79 -25.24
CA LEU A 206 0.75 -3.93 -25.11
C LEU A 206 2.07 -4.71 -25.30
N ASN A 207 2.02 -6.04 -25.42
CA ASN A 207 3.23 -6.87 -25.52
C ASN A 207 4.02 -6.62 -26.81
N ASP A 208 3.37 -6.18 -27.89
CA ASP A 208 4.03 -5.86 -29.17
C ASP A 208 4.75 -4.51 -29.15
N LEU A 209 4.51 -3.65 -28.16
CA LEU A 209 5.17 -2.34 -28.08
C LEU A 209 6.65 -2.49 -27.73
N PRO A 210 7.56 -1.68 -28.30
CA PRO A 210 8.95 -1.67 -27.89
C PRO A 210 9.11 -1.45 -26.39
N ILE A 211 10.07 -2.13 -25.76
CA ILE A 211 10.31 -2.02 -24.32
C ILE A 211 10.64 -0.58 -23.90
N SER A 212 11.30 0.19 -24.77
CA SER A 212 11.56 1.62 -24.57
C SER A 212 10.29 2.46 -24.51
N THR A 213 9.28 2.14 -25.31
CA THR A 213 7.97 2.81 -25.29
C THR A 213 7.26 2.53 -23.97
N LEU A 214 7.26 1.27 -23.54
CA LEU A 214 6.66 0.85 -22.28
C LEU A 214 7.35 1.49 -21.07
N GLU A 215 8.68 1.59 -21.10
CA GLU A 215 9.45 2.31 -20.11
C GLU A 215 9.04 3.78 -20.00
N THR A 216 8.86 4.47 -21.14
CA THR A 216 8.38 5.87 -21.18
C THR A 216 6.98 5.99 -20.57
N ILE A 217 6.05 5.12 -20.95
CA ILE A 217 4.68 5.12 -20.41
C ILE A 217 4.70 4.96 -18.88
N LEU A 218 5.48 4.00 -18.36
CA LEU A 218 5.59 3.78 -16.92
C LEU A 218 6.17 5.01 -16.20
N LYS A 219 7.23 5.61 -16.75
CA LYS A 219 7.82 6.85 -16.19
C LYS A 219 6.80 7.98 -16.13
N GLU A 220 6.09 8.21 -17.23
CA GLU A 220 5.09 9.27 -17.31
C GLU A 220 3.96 9.06 -16.31
N ILE A 221 3.43 7.83 -16.19
CA ILE A 221 2.41 7.48 -15.20
C ILE A 221 2.88 7.84 -13.79
N ILE A 222 4.10 7.44 -13.42
CA ILE A 222 4.61 7.64 -12.07
C ILE A 222 4.90 9.12 -11.80
N GLN A 223 5.57 9.81 -12.72
CA GLN A 223 5.95 11.21 -12.57
C GLN A 223 4.73 12.12 -12.53
N ASN A 224 3.71 11.87 -13.36
CA ASN A 224 2.46 12.64 -13.36
C ASN A 224 1.65 12.45 -12.08
N ASN A 225 1.90 11.37 -11.32
CA ASN A 225 1.32 11.14 -10.01
C ASN A 225 2.24 11.58 -8.85
N GLY A 226 3.32 12.31 -9.14
CA GLY A 226 4.23 12.89 -8.15
C GLY A 226 5.26 11.91 -7.57
N GLY A 227 5.51 10.79 -8.26
CA GLY A 227 6.57 9.85 -7.91
C GLY A 227 7.92 10.18 -8.57
N SER A 228 9.01 9.81 -7.92
CA SER A 228 10.33 9.72 -8.54
C SER A 228 10.57 8.30 -9.08
N VAL A 229 11.36 8.19 -10.14
CA VAL A 229 11.68 6.90 -10.79
C VAL A 229 13.18 6.72 -10.94
N GLU A 230 13.66 5.55 -10.57
CA GLU A 230 14.99 5.05 -10.87
C GLU A 230 14.86 3.73 -11.64
N ILE A 231 15.73 3.50 -12.63
CA ILE A 231 15.77 2.27 -13.41
C ILE A 231 17.08 1.56 -13.18
N LEU A 232 16.99 0.29 -12.84
CA LEU A 232 18.11 -0.62 -12.71
C LEU A 232 18.04 -1.62 -13.87
N ARG A 233 19.04 -1.57 -14.75
CA ARG A 233 19.17 -2.54 -15.86
C ARG A 233 19.68 -3.87 -15.31
N LEU A 234 19.15 -4.98 -15.83
CA LEU A 234 19.60 -6.34 -15.54
C LEU A 234 20.93 -6.63 -16.26
#